data_AF-A0A498JIS1-F1
#
_entry.id   AF-A0A498JIS1-F1
#
_cell.length_a   1.000
_cell.length_b   1.000
_cell.length_c   1.000
_cell.angle_alpha   90.00
_cell.angle_beta   90.00
_cell.angle_gamma   90.00
#
_symmetry.space_group_name_H-M   'P 1'
#
loop_
_entity.id
_entity.type
_entity.pdbx_description
1 polymer ?
#
loop_
_entity_poly.entity_id
_entity_poly.type
_entity_poly.pdbx_seq_one_letter_code
_entity_poly.pdbx_strand_id
1 'polypeptide(L)'
;MYTVRPVVETGYENLLLVRLLLEMRMPSIRESSVAEGLTMEGILEKWSELKQVIMAEWGEERDALIHLFGKVRDEWMDEDLTTWIGANRYPNGDLLLGEYSSVFRPCHSLASSFPHSSFAQARFGNALLRELAGVTIPPEKIFGLGSGPKVEVLKQLQKKPEHQGLKLHFVEDQLAILKNVIKEPELDGWNLFLGNWGYNTQKEREEAETIPRIQIVELSDFSKKLK
;
A
#
# COMPACT_ATOMS: atom_id res chain seq x y z
N MET A 1 -5.68 -13.47 -5.15
CA MET A 1 -4.81 -12.32 -4.84
C MET A 1 -5.59 -11.25 -4.08
N TYR A 2 -6.64 -10.64 -4.64
CA TYR A 2 -7.37 -9.54 -3.97
C TYR A 2 -7.75 -9.79 -2.50
N THR A 3 -8.38 -10.94 -2.21
CA THR A 3 -8.81 -11.31 -0.85
C THR A 3 -7.68 -11.32 0.19
N VAL A 4 -6.47 -11.66 -0.23
CA VAL A 4 -5.28 -11.78 0.64
C VAL A 4 -4.31 -10.63 0.47
N ARG A 5 -4.56 -9.68 -0.43
CA ARG A 5 -3.72 -8.48 -0.60
C ARG A 5 -3.56 -7.62 0.66
N PRO A 6 -4.53 -7.56 1.60
CA PRO A 6 -4.37 -6.80 2.84
C PRO A 6 -3.11 -7.14 3.66
N VAL A 7 -2.59 -8.37 3.56
CA VAL A 7 -1.40 -8.79 4.33
C VAL A 7 -0.09 -8.21 3.82
N VAL A 8 -0.07 -7.72 2.58
CA VAL A 8 1.15 -7.31 1.91
C VAL A 8 1.49 -5.87 2.33
N GLU A 9 2.54 -5.76 3.12
CA GLU A 9 3.06 -4.49 3.63
C GLU A 9 4.01 -3.83 2.64
N THR A 10 4.73 -4.65 1.88
CA THR A 10 5.88 -4.22 1.06
C THR A 10 5.73 -4.72 -0.39
N GLY A 11 6.32 -4.03 -1.36
CA GLY A 11 6.10 -4.35 -2.78
C GLY A 11 6.48 -5.78 -3.17
N TYR A 12 7.64 -6.25 -2.70
CA TYR A 12 8.21 -7.56 -3.05
C TYR A 12 7.37 -8.73 -2.53
N GLU A 13 6.63 -8.54 -1.43
CA GLU A 13 5.76 -9.58 -0.85
C GLU A 13 4.64 -10.01 -1.81
N ASN A 14 4.30 -9.20 -2.82
CA ASN A 14 3.37 -9.64 -3.87
C ASN A 14 3.93 -10.84 -4.66
N LEU A 15 5.24 -10.92 -4.89
CA LEU A 15 5.87 -12.03 -5.58
C LEU A 15 5.71 -13.32 -4.76
N LEU A 16 6.00 -13.24 -3.47
CA LEU A 16 5.86 -14.35 -2.54
C LEU A 16 4.41 -14.83 -2.45
N LEU A 17 3.47 -13.89 -2.32
CA LEU A 17 2.05 -14.18 -2.20
C LEU A 17 1.50 -14.84 -3.47
N VAL A 18 1.88 -14.35 -4.66
CA VAL A 18 1.43 -14.93 -5.93
C VAL A 18 1.99 -16.35 -6.09
N ARG A 19 3.27 -16.57 -5.81
CA ARG A 19 3.87 -17.92 -5.86
C ARG A 19 3.18 -18.88 -4.90
N LEU A 20 2.96 -18.48 -3.65
CA LEU A 20 2.26 -19.32 -2.66
C LEU A 20 0.85 -19.69 -3.13
N LEU A 21 0.10 -18.73 -3.67
CA LEU A 21 -1.25 -18.98 -4.22
C LEU A 21 -1.23 -19.94 -5.42
N LEU A 22 -0.16 -19.95 -6.21
CA LEU A 22 0.02 -20.91 -7.30
C LEU A 22 0.32 -22.31 -6.76
N GLU A 23 1.22 -22.46 -5.79
CA GLU A 23 1.55 -23.74 -5.15
C GLU A 23 0.35 -24.37 -4.42
N MET A 24 -0.55 -23.55 -3.85
CA MET A 24 -1.80 -24.00 -3.26
C MET A 24 -2.74 -24.64 -4.30
N ARG A 25 -2.76 -24.10 -5.52
CA ARG A 25 -3.64 -24.55 -6.61
C ARG A 25 -3.05 -25.66 -7.45
N MET A 26 -1.72 -25.71 -7.55
CA MET A 26 -0.99 -26.59 -8.46
C MET A 26 0.00 -27.45 -7.68
N PRO A 27 -0.41 -28.66 -7.24
CA PRO A 27 0.48 -29.54 -6.50
C PRO A 27 1.78 -29.90 -7.23
N SER A 28 1.82 -29.81 -8.56
CA SER A 28 2.99 -30.15 -9.38
C SER A 28 4.16 -29.16 -9.27
N ILE A 29 3.92 -27.94 -8.80
CA ILE A 29 4.96 -26.90 -8.62
C ILE A 29 5.20 -26.59 -7.14
N ARG A 30 4.56 -27.35 -6.24
CA ARG A 30 4.63 -27.12 -4.79
C ARG A 30 6.04 -27.46 -4.30
N GLU A 31 6.69 -26.47 -3.70
CA GLU A 31 7.97 -26.63 -3.02
C GLU A 31 7.83 -26.32 -1.53
N SER A 32 6.91 -25.42 -1.18
CA SER A 32 6.69 -25.01 0.20
C SER A 32 5.95 -26.06 1.02
N SER A 33 6.37 -26.23 2.27
CA SER A 33 5.72 -27.14 3.22
C SER A 33 4.35 -26.64 3.67
N VAL A 34 4.11 -25.34 3.53
CA VAL A 34 2.91 -24.66 4.03
C VAL A 34 1.78 -24.57 3.02
N ALA A 35 2.00 -24.87 1.73
CA ALA A 35 0.95 -24.70 0.71
C ALA A 35 -0.19 -25.73 0.81
N GLU A 36 0.08 -26.92 1.36
CA GLU A 36 -0.94 -27.96 1.47
C GLU A 36 -1.96 -27.65 2.57
N GLY A 37 -3.25 -27.61 2.20
CA GLY A 37 -4.33 -27.34 3.15
C GLY A 37 -4.41 -25.90 3.67
N LEU A 38 -3.54 -24.99 3.20
CA LEU A 38 -3.58 -23.58 3.56
C LEU A 38 -4.86 -22.92 3.03
N THR A 39 -5.52 -22.14 3.87
CA THR A 39 -6.70 -21.36 3.52
C THR A 39 -6.36 -19.88 3.32
N MET A 40 -7.27 -19.13 2.70
CA MET A 40 -7.09 -17.69 2.52
C MET A 40 -7.07 -16.97 3.88
N GLU A 41 -7.89 -17.44 4.82
CA GLU A 41 -7.92 -16.96 6.21
C GLU A 41 -6.59 -17.26 6.91
N GLY A 42 -6.01 -18.45 6.71
CA GLY A 42 -4.70 -18.79 7.24
C GLY A 42 -3.59 -17.86 6.73
N ILE A 43 -3.66 -17.43 5.46
CA ILE A 43 -2.76 -16.40 4.93
C ILE A 43 -3.00 -15.05 5.63
N LEU A 44 -4.25 -14.62 5.75
CA LEU A 44 -4.62 -13.35 6.39
C LEU A 44 -4.11 -13.26 7.83
N GLU A 45 -4.18 -14.36 8.58
CA GLU A 45 -3.82 -14.38 10.00
C GLU A 45 -2.32 -14.61 10.25
N LYS A 46 -1.65 -15.41 9.41
CA LYS A 46 -0.29 -15.90 9.67
C LYS A 46 0.74 -15.47 8.64
N TRP A 47 0.47 -14.41 7.86
CA TRP A 47 1.36 -13.99 6.78
C TRP A 47 2.81 -13.78 7.22
N SER A 48 3.05 -13.17 8.38
CA SER A 48 4.41 -12.93 8.88
C SER A 48 5.20 -14.23 9.12
N GLU A 49 4.54 -15.26 9.63
CA GLU A 49 5.13 -16.59 9.86
C GLU A 49 5.33 -17.32 8.53
N LEU A 50 4.30 -17.34 7.68
CA LEU A 50 4.34 -17.97 6.36
C LEU A 50 5.45 -17.38 5.49
N LYS A 51 5.62 -16.05 5.51
CA LYS A 51 6.66 -15.34 4.78
C LYS A 51 8.06 -15.83 5.17
N GLN A 52 8.33 -16.04 6.46
CA GLN A 52 9.63 -16.54 6.91
C GLN A 52 9.89 -17.95 6.42
N VAL A 53 8.88 -18.82 6.47
CA VAL A 53 8.99 -20.22 6.01
C VAL A 53 9.25 -20.27 4.51
N ILE A 54 8.39 -19.63 3.70
CA ILE A 54 8.50 -19.70 2.23
C ILE A 54 9.77 -19.03 1.71
N MET A 55 10.24 -17.93 2.33
CA MET A 55 11.51 -17.32 1.94
C MET A 55 12.69 -18.27 2.18
N ALA A 56 12.70 -18.98 3.32
CA ALA A 56 13.75 -19.94 3.63
C ALA A 56 13.68 -21.17 2.70
N GLU A 57 12.49 -21.72 2.47
CA GLU A 57 12.30 -22.92 1.64
C GLU A 57 12.59 -22.66 0.16
N TRP A 58 12.24 -21.47 -0.35
CA TRP A 58 12.51 -21.08 -1.73
C TRP A 58 13.92 -20.51 -1.93
N GLY A 59 14.70 -20.32 -0.86
CA GLY A 59 16.04 -19.73 -0.94
C GLY A 59 16.04 -18.27 -1.39
N GLU A 60 14.99 -17.53 -1.05
CA GLU A 60 14.79 -16.15 -1.50
C GLU A 60 15.39 -15.14 -0.51
N GLU A 61 16.13 -14.18 -1.04
CA GLU A 61 16.75 -13.11 -0.25
C GLU A 61 15.96 -11.80 -0.36
N ARG A 62 15.67 -11.18 0.79
CA ARG A 62 14.80 -10.00 0.88
C ARG A 62 15.28 -8.86 -0.03
N ASP A 63 16.55 -8.50 0.07
CA ASP A 63 17.08 -7.32 -0.62
C ASP A 63 17.20 -7.57 -2.13
N ALA A 64 17.46 -8.83 -2.53
CA ALA A 64 17.43 -9.24 -3.93
C ALA A 64 16.01 -9.11 -4.52
N LEU A 65 14.98 -9.56 -3.79
CA LEU A 65 13.59 -9.44 -4.21
C LEU A 65 13.14 -7.97 -4.29
N ILE A 66 13.53 -7.13 -3.34
CA ILE A 66 13.24 -5.69 -3.38
C ILE A 66 13.86 -5.05 -4.62
N HIS A 67 15.13 -5.35 -4.90
CA HIS A 67 15.83 -4.82 -6.06
C HIS A 67 15.18 -5.28 -7.37
N LEU A 68 14.93 -6.58 -7.51
CA LEU A 68 14.30 -7.17 -8.69
C LEU A 68 12.91 -6.58 -8.93
N PHE A 69 12.08 -6.50 -7.88
CA PHE A 69 10.72 -5.95 -7.97
C PHE A 69 10.71 -4.49 -8.41
N GLY A 70 11.63 -3.67 -7.88
CA GLY A 70 11.79 -2.28 -8.30
C GLY A 70 12.22 -2.18 -9.76
N LYS A 71 13.32 -2.85 -10.10
CA LYS A 71 13.94 -2.82 -11.43
C LYS A 71 12.96 -3.21 -12.55
N VAL A 72 12.26 -4.33 -12.40
CA VAL A 72 11.31 -4.80 -13.43
C VAL A 72 10.18 -3.81 -13.65
N ARG A 73 9.70 -3.15 -12.59
CA ARG A 73 8.65 -2.13 -12.72
C ARG A 73 9.15 -0.86 -13.38
N ASP A 74 10.38 -0.44 -13.07
CA ASP A 74 11.00 0.72 -13.70
C ASP A 74 11.23 0.46 -15.20
N GLU A 75 11.85 -0.68 -15.55
CA GLU A 75 12.08 -1.08 -16.94
C GLU A 75 10.76 -1.17 -17.73
N TRP A 76 9.74 -1.80 -17.16
CA TRP A 76 8.43 -1.89 -17.82
C TRP A 76 7.77 -0.52 -18.01
N MET A 77 7.86 0.39 -17.04
CA MET A 77 7.36 1.75 -17.22
C MET A 77 8.08 2.53 -18.33
N ASP A 78 9.40 2.34 -18.46
CA ASP A 78 10.23 3.02 -19.46
C ASP A 78 10.01 2.44 -20.87
N GLU A 79 9.80 1.13 -20.98
CA GLU A 79 9.57 0.45 -22.26
C GLU A 79 8.12 0.58 -22.75
N ASP A 80 7.14 0.38 -21.86
CA ASP A 80 5.72 0.38 -22.22
C ASP A 80 4.84 0.83 -21.04
N LEU A 81 4.78 2.15 -20.87
CA LEU A 81 3.89 2.78 -19.90
C LEU A 81 2.42 2.38 -20.11
N THR A 82 1.98 2.10 -21.35
CA THR A 82 0.57 1.83 -21.62
C THR A 82 0.16 0.48 -21.04
N THR A 83 0.95 -0.56 -21.27
CA THR A 83 0.67 -1.88 -20.69
C THR A 83 0.93 -1.91 -19.20
N TRP A 84 1.92 -1.17 -18.70
CA TRP A 84 2.13 -0.99 -17.26
C TRP A 84 0.90 -0.35 -16.60
N ILE A 85 0.37 0.73 -17.16
CA ILE A 85 -0.86 1.37 -16.68
C ILE A 85 -2.05 0.40 -16.77
N GLY A 86 -2.17 -0.33 -17.87
CA GLY A 86 -3.21 -1.35 -18.06
C GLY A 86 -3.20 -2.44 -16.99
N ALA A 87 -2.01 -2.89 -16.57
CA ALA A 87 -1.84 -3.89 -15.52
C ALA A 87 -2.22 -3.36 -14.12
N ASN A 88 -2.24 -2.05 -13.94
CA ASN A 88 -2.67 -1.38 -12.71
C ASN A 88 -4.14 -0.87 -12.81
N ARG A 89 -4.94 -1.35 -13.78
CA ARG A 89 -6.40 -1.10 -13.81
C ARG A 89 -7.17 -2.27 -13.20
N TYR A 90 -8.30 -1.95 -12.57
CA TYR A 90 -9.22 -2.96 -12.08
C TYR A 90 -10.05 -3.54 -13.25
N PRO A 91 -10.42 -4.84 -13.23
CA PRO A 91 -11.20 -5.46 -14.31
C PRO A 91 -12.57 -4.83 -14.59
N ASN A 92 -13.15 -4.09 -13.64
CA ASN A 92 -14.43 -3.40 -13.78
C ASN A 92 -14.29 -1.95 -14.30
N GLY A 93 -13.10 -1.52 -14.73
CA GLY A 93 -12.88 -0.20 -15.32
C GLY A 93 -12.78 0.94 -14.30
N ASP A 94 -13.20 0.67 -13.06
CA ASP A 94 -12.76 1.46 -11.92
C ASP A 94 -11.24 1.32 -11.81
N LEU A 95 -10.60 2.42 -11.50
CA LEU A 95 -9.20 2.48 -11.10
C LEU A 95 -8.88 1.42 -10.04
N LEU A 96 -7.63 0.96 -9.94
CA LEU A 96 -7.09 0.56 -8.63
C LEU A 96 -7.18 1.79 -7.72
N LEU A 97 -8.34 2.11 -7.14
CA LEU A 97 -8.50 3.22 -6.20
C LEU A 97 -7.99 2.83 -4.80
N GLY A 98 -7.72 1.55 -4.56
CA GLY A 98 -6.76 1.14 -3.53
C GLY A 98 -5.39 1.77 -3.77
N GLU A 99 -5.04 2.10 -5.02
CA GLU A 99 -3.88 2.94 -5.30
C GLU A 99 -4.12 4.45 -5.13
N TYR A 100 -5.35 4.97 -5.03
CA TYR A 100 -5.56 6.37 -4.61
C TYR A 100 -5.53 6.55 -3.10
N SER A 101 -5.98 5.55 -2.31
CA SER A 101 -5.54 5.53 -0.92
C SER A 101 -4.02 5.35 -0.85
N SER A 102 -3.40 4.72 -1.88
CA SER A 102 -1.94 4.65 -2.04
C SER A 102 -1.24 5.89 -2.60
N VAL A 103 -1.94 6.79 -3.28
CA VAL A 103 -1.44 8.13 -3.62
C VAL A 103 -1.30 8.95 -2.34
N PHE A 104 -2.16 8.65 -1.35
CA PHE A 104 -2.02 9.07 0.04
C PHE A 104 -1.30 8.01 0.91
N ARG A 105 -0.78 6.90 0.35
CA ARG A 105 0.25 6.09 1.01
C ARG A 105 1.60 6.69 0.65
N PRO A 106 2.35 7.19 1.64
CA PRO A 106 3.78 7.05 1.58
C PRO A 106 4.09 5.57 1.48
N CYS A 107 4.62 5.13 0.33
CA CYS A 107 5.34 3.89 0.20
C CYS A 107 6.28 3.74 1.40
N HIS A 108 6.06 2.74 2.24
CA HIS A 108 7.06 2.24 3.19
C HIS A 108 7.16 0.74 2.97
N SER A 109 8.36 0.22 2.69
CA SER A 109 9.27 -0.24 3.72
C SER A 109 10.77 -0.15 3.40
N LEU A 110 11.54 0.26 4.41
CA LEU A 110 12.87 -0.20 4.90
C LEU A 110 14.11 -0.31 3.97
N ALA A 111 15.02 0.64 4.25
CA ALA A 111 16.48 0.55 4.47
C ALA A 111 17.44 0.31 3.29
N SER A 112 18.06 1.39 2.81
CA SER A 112 19.52 1.66 2.84
C SER A 112 19.89 2.74 1.82
N SER A 113 20.89 3.53 2.19
CA SER A 113 21.34 4.75 1.52
C SER A 113 21.79 4.51 0.07
N PHE A 114 20.99 4.92 -0.92
CA PHE A 114 21.49 5.13 -2.29
C PHE A 114 20.85 6.38 -2.92
N PRO A 115 21.63 7.36 -3.43
CA PRO A 115 21.11 8.70 -3.76
C PRO A 115 20.25 8.77 -5.05
N HIS A 116 19.91 7.65 -5.69
CA HIS A 116 19.23 7.64 -7.00
C HIS A 116 17.91 6.85 -7.05
N SER A 117 17.61 5.97 -6.08
CA SER A 117 16.45 5.07 -6.13
C SER A 117 15.18 5.61 -5.45
N SER A 118 15.28 6.62 -4.58
CA SER A 118 14.14 7.09 -3.78
C SER A 118 13.09 7.88 -4.59
N PHE A 119 13.46 8.45 -5.75
CA PHE A 119 12.52 9.12 -6.66
C PHE A 119 11.65 8.13 -7.47
N ALA A 120 12.11 6.89 -7.66
CA ALA A 120 11.46 5.91 -8.52
C ALA A 120 10.09 5.47 -7.99
N GLN A 121 9.91 5.37 -6.66
CA GLN A 121 8.62 4.91 -6.13
C GLN A 121 7.51 5.97 -6.12
N ALA A 122 7.85 7.25 -5.90
CA ALA A 122 6.90 8.35 -6.05
C ALA A 122 6.46 8.52 -7.51
N ARG A 123 7.32 8.15 -8.47
CA ARG A 123 7.02 8.17 -9.91
C ARG A 123 5.91 7.19 -10.29
N PHE A 124 5.83 5.99 -9.68
CA PHE A 124 4.72 5.05 -9.92
C PHE A 124 3.37 5.68 -9.58
N GLY A 125 3.23 6.19 -8.35
CA GLY A 125 1.99 6.83 -7.89
C GLY A 125 1.59 8.04 -8.73
N ASN A 126 2.58 8.86 -9.12
CA ASN A 126 2.34 10.02 -9.99
C ASN A 126 1.88 9.60 -11.41
N ALA A 127 2.49 8.57 -11.99
CA ALA A 127 2.06 8.05 -13.29
C ALA A 127 0.61 7.55 -13.23
N LEU A 128 0.24 6.81 -12.19
CA LEU A 128 -1.13 6.32 -12.01
C LEU A 128 -2.13 7.47 -11.86
N LEU A 129 -1.80 8.49 -11.06
CA LEU A 129 -2.63 9.68 -10.94
C LEU A 129 -2.80 10.41 -12.26
N ARG A 130 -1.71 10.64 -12.98
CA ARG A 130 -1.77 11.40 -14.22
C ARG A 130 -2.56 10.64 -15.28
N GLU A 131 -2.19 9.39 -15.54
CA GLU A 131 -2.72 8.61 -16.65
C GLU A 131 -4.13 8.09 -16.39
N LEU A 132 -4.49 7.89 -15.13
CA LEU A 132 -5.78 7.31 -14.80
C LEU A 132 -6.77 8.26 -14.12
N ALA A 133 -6.29 9.28 -13.39
CA ALA A 133 -7.13 10.30 -12.75
C ALA A 133 -7.24 11.58 -13.58
N GLY A 134 -6.29 11.82 -14.48
CA GLY A 134 -6.04 13.16 -15.02
C GLY A 134 -5.58 14.15 -13.94
N VAL A 135 -5.10 13.69 -12.79
CA VAL A 135 -4.66 14.53 -11.67
C VAL A 135 -3.15 14.64 -11.69
N THR A 136 -2.64 15.87 -11.66
CA THR A 136 -1.20 16.13 -11.51
C THR A 136 -0.97 16.79 -10.16
N ILE A 137 -0.24 16.11 -9.28
CA ILE A 137 0.16 16.65 -7.98
C ILE A 137 1.60 17.17 -8.09
N PRO A 138 1.88 18.40 -7.63
CA PRO A 138 3.26 18.91 -7.59
C PRO A 138 4.17 17.97 -6.79
N PRO A 139 5.38 17.63 -7.27
CA PRO A 139 6.27 16.67 -6.62
C PRO A 139 6.55 16.98 -5.14
N GLU A 140 6.62 18.26 -4.76
CA GLU A 140 6.83 18.73 -3.39
C GLU A 140 5.66 18.44 -2.44
N LYS A 141 4.51 18.00 -2.97
CA LYS A 141 3.34 17.54 -2.23
C LYS A 141 3.18 16.01 -2.24
N ILE A 142 4.10 15.29 -2.88
CA ILE A 142 4.10 13.83 -2.93
C ILE A 142 5.13 13.30 -1.92
N PHE A 143 4.63 12.66 -0.88
CA PHE A 143 5.46 12.05 0.16
C PHE A 143 5.48 10.54 -0.06
N GLY A 144 6.50 10.05 -0.76
CA GLY A 144 6.68 8.64 -1.08
C GLY A 144 7.76 7.97 -0.23
N LEU A 145 8.30 6.86 -0.77
CA LEU A 145 9.42 6.15 -0.17
C LEU A 145 10.64 7.09 0.00
N GLY A 146 11.20 7.12 1.21
CA GLY A 146 12.33 7.98 1.58
C GLY A 146 11.94 9.22 2.40
N SER A 147 10.64 9.52 2.54
CA SER A 147 10.14 10.67 3.32
C SER A 147 10.20 10.47 4.85
N GLY A 148 10.54 9.27 5.32
CA GLY A 148 10.46 8.88 6.73
C GLY A 148 9.07 8.38 7.15
N PRO A 149 8.92 7.79 8.36
CA PRO A 149 7.69 7.12 8.78
C PRO A 149 6.44 8.01 8.67
N LYS A 150 5.29 7.43 8.30
CA LYS A 150 4.04 8.18 8.08
C LYS A 150 3.67 9.15 9.21
N VAL A 151 3.74 8.67 10.45
CA VAL A 151 3.49 9.49 11.65
C VAL A 151 4.38 10.74 11.68
N GLU A 152 5.67 10.58 11.38
CA GLU A 152 6.63 11.68 11.36
C GLU A 152 6.38 12.63 10.19
N VAL A 153 6.00 12.10 9.03
CA VAL A 153 5.56 12.94 7.89
C VAL A 153 4.33 13.77 8.27
N LEU A 154 3.33 13.20 8.94
CA LEU A 154 2.15 13.95 9.39
C LEU A 154 2.52 15.06 10.39
N LYS A 155 3.43 14.78 11.34
CA LYS A 155 3.97 15.78 12.27
C LYS A 155 4.71 16.91 11.55
N GLN A 156 5.48 16.59 10.52
CA GLN A 156 6.14 17.60 9.69
C GLN A 156 5.12 18.42 8.90
N LEU A 157 4.10 17.76 8.34
CA LEU A 157 3.07 18.40 7.55
C LEU A 157 2.28 19.42 8.38
N GLN A 158 1.86 19.10 9.60
CA GLN A 158 1.11 20.06 10.41
C GLN A 158 1.94 21.27 10.89
N LYS A 159 3.27 21.17 10.87
CA LYS A 159 4.19 22.27 11.24
C LYS A 159 4.43 23.26 10.10
N LYS A 160 3.99 22.94 8.89
CA LYS A 160 4.14 23.82 7.73
C LYS A 160 3.35 25.12 7.91
N PRO A 161 3.94 26.29 7.59
CA PRO A 161 3.24 27.58 7.66
C PRO A 161 1.94 27.60 6.86
N GLU A 162 1.94 26.99 5.67
CA GLU A 162 0.78 26.91 4.77
C GLU A 162 -0.39 26.07 5.34
N HIS A 163 -0.15 25.27 6.38
CA HIS A 163 -1.16 24.42 7.02
C HIS A 163 -1.66 24.98 8.36
N GLN A 164 -1.12 26.11 8.82
CA GLN A 164 -1.54 26.72 10.08
C GLN A 164 -3.00 27.17 10.01
N GLY A 165 -3.79 26.77 11.02
CA GLY A 165 -5.23 27.06 11.09
C GLY A 165 -6.12 26.19 10.19
N LEU A 166 -5.54 25.31 9.36
CA LEU A 166 -6.32 24.35 8.57
C LEU A 166 -6.72 23.14 9.40
N LYS A 167 -7.88 22.57 9.08
CA LYS A 167 -8.24 21.23 9.54
C LYS A 167 -7.61 20.20 8.60
N LEU A 168 -6.73 19.36 9.14
CA LEU A 168 -6.02 18.36 8.36
C LEU A 168 -6.76 17.02 8.39
N HIS A 169 -6.76 16.34 7.25
CA HIS A 169 -7.46 15.07 7.04
C HIS A 169 -6.45 14.02 6.57
N PHE A 170 -6.50 12.84 7.18
CA PHE A 170 -5.67 11.70 6.81
C PHE A 170 -6.58 10.54 6.41
N VAL A 171 -6.51 10.14 5.15
CA VAL A 171 -7.29 9.03 4.56
C VAL A 171 -6.33 7.90 4.26
N GLU A 172 -6.62 6.72 4.78
CA GLU A 172 -5.76 5.53 4.67
C GLU A 172 -6.64 4.29 4.54
N ASP A 173 -6.13 3.23 3.93
CA ASP A 173 -6.88 1.96 3.80
C ASP A 173 -6.37 0.85 4.72
N GLN A 174 -5.31 1.08 5.48
CA GLN A 174 -4.78 0.19 6.52
C GLN A 174 -5.13 0.69 7.93
N LEU A 175 -5.95 -0.07 8.64
CA LEU A 175 -6.37 0.27 10.00
C LEU A 175 -5.18 0.39 10.98
N ALA A 176 -4.16 -0.45 10.83
CA ALA A 176 -2.98 -0.43 11.69
C ALA A 176 -2.24 0.92 11.66
N ILE A 177 -2.17 1.58 10.50
CA ILE A 177 -1.56 2.91 10.36
C ILE A 177 -2.39 3.95 11.08
N LEU A 178 -3.72 3.93 10.91
CA LEU A 178 -4.62 4.84 11.63
C LEU A 178 -4.47 4.67 13.14
N LYS A 179 -4.42 3.43 13.65
CA LYS A 179 -4.16 3.15 15.07
C LYS A 179 -2.82 3.70 15.54
N ASN A 180 -1.78 3.66 14.72
CA ASN A 180 -0.48 4.25 15.06
C ASN A 180 -0.54 5.78 15.13
N VAL A 181 -1.32 6.43 14.26
CA VAL A 181 -1.58 7.87 14.34
C VAL A 181 -2.34 8.23 15.63
N ILE A 182 -3.32 7.42 16.03
CA ILE A 182 -4.09 7.64 17.27
C ILE A 182 -3.22 7.60 18.53
N LYS A 183 -2.13 6.81 18.52
CA LYS A 183 -1.20 6.71 19.67
C LYS A 183 -0.37 7.97 19.89
N GLU A 184 -0.41 8.92 18.96
CA GLU A 184 0.44 10.10 18.94
C GLU A 184 -0.38 11.35 19.30
N PRO A 185 -0.32 11.85 20.55
CA PRO A 185 -1.15 12.97 20.99
C PRO A 185 -0.93 14.26 20.18
N GLU A 186 0.27 14.43 19.60
CA GLU A 186 0.58 15.57 18.72
C GLU A 186 -0.28 15.58 17.45
N LEU A 187 -0.80 14.43 17.01
CA LEU A 187 -1.64 14.27 15.83
C LEU A 187 -3.13 14.31 16.15
N ASP A 188 -3.49 14.70 17.38
CA ASP A 188 -4.86 14.67 17.85
C ASP A 188 -5.83 15.56 17.05
N GLY A 189 -5.29 16.60 16.42
CA GLY A 189 -6.02 17.55 15.59
C GLY A 189 -6.44 17.01 14.22
N TRP A 190 -5.91 15.86 13.77
CA TRP A 190 -6.22 15.29 12.46
C TRP A 190 -7.58 14.58 12.45
N ASN A 191 -8.33 14.74 11.36
CA ASN A 191 -9.48 13.90 11.06
C ASN A 191 -8.99 12.63 10.37
N LEU A 192 -9.34 11.47 10.92
CA LEU A 192 -8.86 10.18 10.43
C LEU A 192 -9.97 9.43 9.70
N PHE A 193 -9.67 8.92 8.50
CA PHE A 193 -10.62 8.17 7.69
C PHE A 193 -10.04 6.84 7.22
N LEU A 194 -10.85 5.79 7.34
CA LEU A 194 -10.58 4.51 6.68
C LEU A 194 -11.34 4.46 5.35
N GLY A 195 -10.62 4.41 4.23
CA GLY A 195 -11.22 4.22 2.92
C GLY A 195 -11.67 2.78 2.72
N ASN A 196 -12.96 2.54 2.51
CA ASN A 196 -13.50 1.17 2.36
C ASN A 196 -13.19 0.50 1.01
N TRP A 197 -12.57 1.24 0.09
CA TRP A 197 -12.26 0.80 -1.28
C TRP A 197 -10.81 0.32 -1.47
N GLY A 198 -10.01 0.34 -0.40
CA GLY A 198 -8.63 -0.16 -0.42
C GLY A 198 -8.51 -1.59 0.09
N TYR A 199 -7.28 -2.01 0.40
CA TYR A 199 -6.97 -3.38 0.78
C TYR A 199 -7.19 -3.62 2.28
N ASN A 200 -8.40 -3.39 2.78
CA ASN A 200 -8.84 -3.79 4.11
C ASN A 200 -9.84 -4.95 4.07
N THR A 201 -9.78 -5.76 5.12
CA THR A 201 -10.70 -6.86 5.39
C THR A 201 -12.01 -6.35 5.99
N GLN A 202 -13.06 -7.18 5.94
CA GLN A 202 -14.33 -6.89 6.62
C GLN A 202 -14.15 -6.72 8.13
N LYS A 203 -13.31 -7.57 8.74
CA LYS A 203 -12.96 -7.49 10.17
C LYS A 203 -12.31 -6.16 10.54
N GLU A 204 -11.41 -5.65 9.70
CA GLU A 204 -10.80 -4.33 9.93
C GLU A 204 -11.81 -3.19 9.80
N ARG A 205 -12.79 -3.28 8.89
CA ARG A 205 -13.86 -2.27 8.80
C ARG A 205 -14.74 -2.30 10.05
N GLU A 206 -15.19 -3.47 10.46
CA GLU A 206 -15.98 -3.64 11.69
C GLU A 206 -15.22 -3.13 12.92
N GLU A 207 -13.92 -3.42 13.02
CA GLU A 207 -13.10 -2.88 14.10
C GLU A 207 -12.99 -1.35 14.03
N ALA A 208 -12.81 -0.78 12.84
CA ALA A 208 -12.72 0.67 12.66
C ALA A 208 -14.00 1.39 13.11
N GLU A 209 -15.19 0.81 12.89
CA GLU A 209 -16.47 1.34 13.37
C GLU A 209 -16.54 1.44 14.91
N THR A 210 -15.81 0.59 15.62
CA THR A 210 -15.73 0.64 17.09
C THR A 210 -14.79 1.72 17.62
N ILE A 211 -14.00 2.37 16.75
CA ILE A 211 -13.00 3.38 17.13
C ILE A 211 -13.58 4.77 16.83
N PRO A 212 -14.02 5.56 17.83
CA PRO A 212 -14.72 6.83 17.60
C PRO A 212 -13.92 7.88 16.81
N ARG A 213 -12.59 7.74 16.78
CA ARG A 213 -11.67 8.65 16.10
C ARG A 213 -11.53 8.39 14.61
N ILE A 214 -11.97 7.23 14.13
CA ILE A 214 -11.88 6.83 12.72
C ILE A 214 -13.26 6.91 12.10
N GLN A 215 -13.36 7.55 10.95
CA GLN A 215 -14.58 7.55 10.14
C GLN A 215 -14.37 6.68 8.91
N ILE A 216 -15.27 5.73 8.67
CA ILE A 216 -15.24 5.01 7.39
C ILE A 216 -15.78 5.94 6.31
N VAL A 217 -15.07 6.01 5.19
CA VAL A 217 -15.47 6.81 4.03
C VAL A 217 -15.61 5.90 2.82
N GLU A 218 -16.67 6.14 2.05
CA GLU A 218 -16.89 5.50 0.76
C GLU A 218 -16.21 6.28 -0.36
N LEU A 219 -15.82 5.59 -1.42
CA LEU A 219 -15.15 6.20 -2.57
C LEU A 219 -16.01 7.28 -3.23
N SER A 220 -17.31 7.03 -3.33
CA SER A 220 -18.30 7.94 -3.89
C SER A 220 -18.35 9.26 -3.12
N ASP A 221 -18.31 9.19 -1.79
CA ASP A 221 -18.36 10.35 -0.90
C ASP A 221 -17.02 11.07 -0.81
N PHE A 222 -15.91 10.34 -0.84
CA PHE A 222 -14.58 10.93 -0.95
C PHE A 222 -14.44 11.74 -2.24
N SER A 223 -14.87 11.18 -3.37
CA SER A 223 -14.79 11.83 -4.68
C SER A 223 -15.64 13.10 -4.76
N LYS A 224 -16.80 13.14 -4.07
CA LYS A 224 -17.63 14.35 -3.98
C LYS A 224 -16.98 15.45 -3.16
N LYS A 225 -16.14 15.10 -2.17
CA LYS A 225 -15.45 16.06 -1.30
C LYS A 225 -14.17 16.63 -1.92
N LEU A 226 -13.66 16.02 -2.99
CA LEU A 226 -12.47 16.48 -3.73
C LEU A 226 -12.80 17.47 -4.87
N LYS A 227 -14.07 17.60 -5.25
CA LYS A 227 -14.56 18.54 -6.28
C LYS A 227 -14.99 19.85 -5.65
#